data_AF-A0A2U2AJQ8-F1
#
_entry.id   AF-A0A2U2AJQ8-F1
#
_cell.length_a   1.000
_cell.length_b   1.000
_cell.length_c   1.000
_cell.angle_alpha   90.00
_cell.angle_beta   90.00
_cell.angle_gamma   90.00
#
_symmetry.space_group_name_H-M   'P 1'
#
loop_
_entity.id
_entity.type
_entity.pdbx_description
1 polymer ?
#
loop_
_entity_poly.entity_id
_entity_poly.type
_entity_poly.pdbx_seq_one_letter_code
_entity_poly.pdbx_strand_id
1 'polypeptide(L)'
;MSGLVWTQGMRIFTVGPESAASDTLVLTEIEEVVGIDPGSAPRKKIKTTNVKETKTNTYRTGLGEPSDGSIAIQLSTDEPSHHYLLDMFMARKSLHWILGMGDGPSDGGEIPKLVDGVVTLPTDRSWVQWDGELGDFPLEFPEDDNTKVTSPISTASQPIPTLKKPGVVKTTTQTSPKTGDK
;
A
#
# COMPACT_ATOMS: atom_id res chain seq x y z
N MET A 1 -23.92 -6.81 -12.61
CA MET A 1 -22.64 -7.01 -11.91
C MET A 1 -22.29 -5.68 -11.28
N SER A 2 -22.46 -5.52 -9.97
CA SER A 2 -21.97 -4.32 -9.26
C SER A 2 -20.45 -4.45 -9.25
N GLY A 3 -19.78 -3.77 -10.19
CA GLY A 3 -18.34 -3.74 -10.24
C GLY A 3 -17.85 -2.92 -9.06
N LEU A 4 -17.33 -3.57 -8.03
CA LEU A 4 -16.63 -2.89 -6.96
C LEU A 4 -15.52 -2.05 -7.60
N VAL A 5 -15.60 -0.73 -7.48
CA VAL A 5 -14.54 0.16 -7.90
C VAL A 5 -13.51 0.13 -6.78
N TRP A 6 -12.47 -0.67 -6.96
CA TRP A 6 -11.42 -0.91 -5.95
C TRP A 6 -10.69 0.35 -5.49
N THR A 7 -10.79 1.43 -6.27
CA THR A 7 -10.19 2.73 -5.95
C THR A 7 -11.00 3.56 -4.95
N GLN A 8 -12.27 3.24 -4.74
CA GLN A 8 -13.11 3.97 -3.79
C GLN A 8 -13.02 3.31 -2.41
N GLY A 9 -12.83 4.13 -1.38
CA GLY A 9 -12.66 3.66 0.01
C GLY A 9 -11.27 3.14 0.35
N MET A 10 -10.26 3.39 -0.50
CA MET A 10 -8.86 3.14 -0.17
C MET A 10 -8.41 4.04 0.97
N ARG A 11 -7.54 3.51 1.84
CA ARG A 11 -6.97 4.24 2.99
C ARG A 11 -5.49 3.94 3.04
N ILE A 12 -4.69 4.93 3.37
CA ILE A 12 -3.24 4.77 3.43
C ILE A 12 -2.73 5.21 4.80
N PHE A 13 -1.85 4.40 5.34
CA PHE A 13 -1.23 4.62 6.64
C PHE A 13 0.28 4.53 6.47
N THR A 14 0.98 5.22 7.36
CA THR A 14 2.42 5.13 7.48
C THR A 14 2.78 4.79 8.91
N VAL A 15 3.85 4.04 9.09
CA VAL A 15 4.52 3.85 10.37
C VAL A 15 5.91 4.44 10.24
N GLY A 16 6.19 5.42 11.09
CA GLY A 16 7.43 6.18 11.08
C GLY A 16 7.65 6.87 12.42
N PRO A 17 8.77 7.58 12.57
CA PRO A 17 9.05 8.31 13.79
C PRO A 17 8.03 9.43 14.01
N GLU A 18 7.62 9.68 15.25
CA GLU A 18 6.65 10.72 15.64
C GLU A 18 7.05 12.12 15.16
N SER A 19 8.36 12.38 15.10
CA SER A 19 8.94 13.60 14.56
C SER A 19 10.35 13.32 14.05
N ALA A 20 10.93 14.27 13.32
CA ALA A 20 12.30 14.16 12.81
C ALA A 20 13.36 13.83 13.89
N ALA A 21 13.11 14.23 15.15
CA ALA A 21 14.01 14.06 16.29
C ALA A 21 13.66 12.89 17.22
N SER A 22 12.55 12.18 16.97
CA SER A 22 12.08 11.06 17.79
C SER A 22 12.39 9.71 17.12
N ASP A 23 12.68 8.69 17.91
CA ASP A 23 12.74 7.29 17.46
C ASP A 23 11.46 6.53 17.82
N THR A 24 10.50 7.18 18.52
CA THR A 24 9.20 6.59 18.83
C THR A 24 8.39 6.44 17.56
N LEU A 25 7.97 5.21 17.25
CA LEU A 25 7.15 4.93 16.07
C LEU A 25 5.69 5.25 16.34
N VAL A 26 5.04 5.91 15.38
CA VAL A 26 3.61 6.21 15.38
C VAL A 26 2.98 5.72 14.09
N LEU A 27 1.70 5.33 14.19
CA LEU A 27 0.86 5.02 13.04
C LEU A 27 0.09 6.28 12.67
N THR A 28 0.30 6.77 11.45
CA THR A 28 -0.34 7.98 10.94
C THR A 28 -1.14 7.64 9.68
N GLU A 29 -2.44 7.91 9.69
CA GLU A 29 -3.27 7.87 8.48
C GLU A 29 -2.98 9.10 7.62
N ILE A 30 -2.85 8.91 6.31
CA ILE A 30 -2.67 10.01 5.37
C ILE A 30 -4.02 10.30 4.73
N GLU A 31 -4.48 11.53 4.92
CA GLU A 31 -5.76 11.99 4.41
C GLU A 31 -5.62 12.60 3.01
N GLU A 32 -6.75 12.86 2.37
CA GLU A 32 -6.86 13.59 1.09
C GLU A 32 -6.00 13.01 -0.07
N VAL A 33 -5.75 11.70 -0.04
CA VAL A 33 -5.00 10.99 -1.08
C VAL A 33 -5.85 10.83 -2.34
N VAL A 34 -5.35 11.33 -3.45
CA VAL A 34 -6.01 11.30 -4.77
C VAL A 34 -5.40 10.26 -5.71
N GLY A 35 -4.19 9.78 -5.42
CA GLY A 35 -3.52 8.75 -6.19
C GLY A 35 -2.39 8.07 -5.41
N ILE A 36 -2.18 6.78 -5.66
CA ILE A 36 -1.09 6.03 -5.07
C ILE A 36 -0.60 4.98 -6.05
N ASP A 37 0.71 4.92 -6.22
CA ASP A 37 1.43 3.85 -6.89
C ASP A 37 2.49 3.32 -5.90
N PRO A 38 2.31 2.13 -5.33
CA PRO A 38 3.30 1.54 -4.44
C PRO A 38 4.59 1.14 -5.18
N GLY A 39 4.65 1.28 -6.50
CA GLY A 39 5.80 0.93 -7.32
C GLY A 39 6.02 -0.58 -7.41
N SER A 40 7.19 -0.98 -7.90
CA SER A 40 7.59 -2.37 -7.93
C SER A 40 9.10 -2.47 -7.73
N ALA A 41 9.58 -3.10 -6.66
CA ALA A 41 11.01 -3.30 -6.45
C ALA A 41 11.46 -4.67 -7.02
N PRO A 42 11.75 -4.81 -8.34
CA PRO A 42 12.21 -6.07 -8.89
C PRO A 42 13.57 -6.44 -8.33
N ARG A 43 13.78 -7.74 -8.10
CA ARG A 43 15.08 -8.27 -7.70
C ARG A 43 15.95 -8.51 -8.92
N LYS A 44 17.20 -8.05 -8.87
CA LYS A 44 18.20 -8.37 -9.89
C LYS A 44 18.33 -9.88 -10.05
N LYS A 45 18.63 -10.32 -11.26
CA LYS A 45 19.03 -11.70 -11.53
C LYS A 45 20.55 -11.74 -11.68
N ILE A 46 21.24 -12.39 -10.74
CA ILE A 46 22.67 -12.66 -10.88
C ILE A 46 22.80 -13.89 -11.77
N LYS A 47 23.37 -13.71 -12.96
CA LYS A 47 23.64 -14.81 -13.88
C LYS A 47 24.69 -15.73 -13.27
N THR A 48 24.37 -17.02 -13.14
CA THR A 48 25.27 -18.05 -12.61
C THR A 48 25.67 -19.09 -13.66
N THR A 49 25.29 -18.87 -14.91
CA THR A 49 25.64 -19.75 -16.02
C THR A 49 27.15 -19.97 -16.07
N ASN A 50 27.57 -21.22 -15.98
CA ASN A 50 28.96 -21.62 -16.16
C ASN A 50 29.17 -22.18 -17.58
N VAL A 51 30.43 -22.35 -18.00
CA VAL A 51 30.81 -22.84 -19.34
C VAL A 51 30.32 -24.27 -19.62
N LYS A 52 29.94 -25.04 -18.60
CA LYS A 52 29.41 -26.41 -18.76
C LYS A 52 27.90 -26.41 -19.06
N GLU A 53 27.20 -25.33 -18.79
CA GLU A 53 25.77 -25.20 -19.09
C GLU A 53 25.57 -24.90 -20.58
N THR A 54 25.00 -25.86 -21.30
CA THR A 54 24.90 -25.85 -22.77
C THR A 54 23.50 -25.54 -23.29
N LYS A 55 22.49 -25.45 -22.41
CA LYS A 55 21.06 -25.41 -22.81
C LYS A 55 20.28 -24.22 -22.25
N THR A 56 20.54 -23.80 -21.02
CA THR A 56 19.74 -22.76 -20.36
C THR A 56 20.61 -21.87 -19.50
N ASN A 57 20.33 -20.57 -19.50
CA ASN A 57 20.95 -19.66 -18.54
C ASN A 57 20.39 -19.92 -17.14
N THR A 58 21.27 -20.06 -16.15
CA THR A 58 20.87 -20.13 -14.74
C THR A 58 21.04 -18.78 -14.06
N TYR A 59 20.13 -18.48 -13.14
CA TYR A 59 20.09 -17.22 -12.40
C TYR A 59 19.89 -17.49 -10.92
N ARG A 60 20.50 -16.65 -10.08
CA ARG A 60 20.19 -16.52 -8.65
C ARG A 60 19.53 -15.18 -8.40
N THR A 61 18.62 -15.15 -7.43
CA THR A 61 18.02 -13.91 -6.94
C THR A 61 19.09 -13.03 -6.31
N GLY A 62 19.26 -11.83 -6.85
CA GLY A 62 20.15 -10.78 -6.36
C GLY A 62 19.44 -9.80 -5.45
N LEU A 63 20.08 -8.64 -5.24
CA LEU A 63 19.53 -7.53 -4.47
C LEU A 63 18.30 -6.93 -5.16
N GLY A 64 17.36 -6.40 -4.35
CA GLY A 64 16.27 -5.57 -4.86
C GLY A 64 16.83 -4.26 -5.43
N GLU A 65 16.34 -3.83 -6.58
CA GLU A 65 16.53 -2.45 -7.01
C GLU A 65 15.48 -1.58 -6.35
N PRO A 66 15.86 -0.42 -5.79
CA PRO A 66 14.86 0.56 -5.43
C PRO A 66 14.13 0.99 -6.69
N SER A 67 12.80 1.07 -6.60
CA SER A 67 11.97 1.55 -7.69
C SER A 67 11.20 2.79 -7.30
N ASP A 68 10.72 3.47 -8.33
CA ASP A 68 9.90 4.65 -8.18
C ASP A 68 8.43 4.23 -8.01
N GLY A 69 7.88 4.44 -6.83
CA GLY A 69 6.44 4.60 -6.60
C GLY A 69 6.07 6.08 -6.55
N SER A 70 4.82 6.40 -6.25
CA SER A 70 4.40 7.79 -6.05
C SER A 70 3.13 7.88 -5.21
N ILE A 71 2.98 8.99 -4.50
CA ILE A 71 1.74 9.37 -3.81
C ILE A 71 1.31 10.75 -4.29
N ALA A 72 0.03 10.91 -4.55
CA ALA A 72 -0.59 12.19 -4.86
C ALA A 72 -1.61 12.54 -3.79
N ILE A 73 -1.45 13.72 -3.18
CA ILE A 73 -2.36 14.27 -2.17
C ILE A 73 -2.89 15.62 -2.61
N GLN A 74 -4.10 15.93 -2.17
CA GLN A 74 -4.62 17.29 -2.19
C GLN A 74 -4.12 17.99 -0.92
N LEU A 75 -3.22 18.94 -1.06
CA LEU A 75 -2.55 19.55 0.09
C LEU A 75 -3.47 20.55 0.78
N SER A 76 -3.77 20.26 2.04
CA SER A 76 -4.43 21.16 2.99
C SER A 76 -3.49 21.56 4.13
N THR A 77 -3.50 22.84 4.54
CA THR A 77 -2.71 23.35 5.67
C THR A 77 -3.32 23.03 7.03
N ASP A 78 -4.60 22.67 7.06
CA ASP A 78 -5.30 22.36 8.31
C ASP A 78 -5.15 20.90 8.72
N GLU A 79 -4.61 20.07 7.82
CA GLU A 79 -4.54 18.62 7.97
C GLU A 79 -3.20 18.18 8.59
N PRO A 80 -3.18 17.63 9.82
CA PRO A 80 -1.96 17.24 10.52
C PRO A 80 -1.12 16.18 9.77
N SER A 81 -1.77 15.26 9.04
CA SER A 81 -1.05 14.22 8.30
C SER A 81 -0.16 14.78 7.18
N HIS A 82 -0.52 15.93 6.60
CA HIS A 82 0.28 16.61 5.59
C HIS A 82 1.53 17.26 6.17
N HIS A 83 1.42 17.89 7.34
CA HIS A 83 2.58 18.41 8.07
C HIS A 83 3.54 17.29 8.44
N TYR A 84 3.01 16.17 8.92
CA TYR A 84 3.80 14.97 9.20
C TYR A 84 4.57 14.48 7.96
N LEU A 85 3.91 14.36 6.81
CA LEU A 85 4.59 13.93 5.57
C LEU A 85 5.69 14.92 5.15
N LEU A 86 5.43 16.22 5.25
CA LEU A 86 6.42 17.25 4.94
C LEU A 86 7.63 17.16 5.87
N ASP A 87 7.43 16.97 7.17
CA ASP A 87 8.50 16.80 8.15
C ASP A 87 9.34 15.53 7.85
N MET A 88 8.68 14.42 7.52
CA MET A 88 9.36 13.17 7.16
C MET A 88 10.18 13.31 5.87
N PHE A 89 9.66 14.04 4.87
CA PHE A 89 10.40 14.40 3.67
C PHE A 89 11.63 15.26 3.99
N MET A 90 11.46 16.35 4.75
CA MET A 90 12.57 17.24 5.10
C MET A 90 13.65 16.53 5.91
N ALA A 91 13.26 15.58 6.75
CA ALA A 91 14.16 14.77 7.57
C ALA A 91 14.73 13.54 6.84
N ARG A 92 14.32 13.26 5.60
CA ARG A 92 14.76 12.09 4.80
C ARG A 92 14.56 10.79 5.55
N LYS A 93 13.39 10.63 6.19
CA LYS A 93 13.05 9.44 6.98
C LYS A 93 12.35 8.41 6.10
N SER A 94 12.81 7.16 6.19
CA SER A 94 12.10 6.03 5.60
C SER A 94 10.84 5.75 6.39
N LEU A 95 9.74 5.51 5.68
CA LEU A 95 8.44 5.17 6.25
C LEU A 95 8.05 3.75 5.85
N HIS A 96 7.34 3.07 6.74
CA HIS A 96 6.64 1.84 6.43
C HIS A 96 5.22 2.17 5.98
N TRP A 97 4.92 1.94 4.71
CA TRP A 97 3.64 2.27 4.08
C TRP A 97 2.68 1.08 4.14
N ILE A 98 1.41 1.37 4.39
CA ILE A 98 0.33 0.40 4.49
C ILE A 98 -0.85 0.94 3.68
N LEU A 99 -1.22 0.25 2.62
CA LEU A 99 -2.36 0.58 1.78
C LEU A 99 -3.49 -0.41 2.02
N GLY A 100 -4.64 0.09 2.50
CA GLY A 100 -5.88 -0.66 2.59
C GLY A 100 -6.71 -0.50 1.31
N MET A 101 -7.04 -1.61 0.66
CA MET A 101 -7.86 -1.62 -0.56
C MET A 101 -9.34 -1.30 -0.28
N GLY A 102 -10.10 -0.93 -1.32
CA GLY A 102 -11.53 -0.62 -1.23
C GLY A 102 -12.47 -1.81 -1.01
N ASP A 103 -11.96 -3.00 -0.68
CA ASP A 103 -12.75 -4.22 -0.44
C ASP A 103 -13.14 -4.43 1.04
N GLY A 104 -12.84 -3.41 1.86
CA GLY A 104 -13.24 -3.32 3.25
C GLY A 104 -14.69 -2.89 3.45
N PRO A 105 -15.15 -2.86 4.71
CA PRO A 105 -16.47 -2.32 5.08
C PRO A 105 -16.69 -0.87 4.60
N SER A 106 -17.92 -0.54 4.21
CA SER A 106 -18.30 0.78 3.70
C SER A 106 -18.28 1.89 4.78
N ASP A 107 -18.26 1.52 6.06
CA ASP A 107 -18.12 2.42 7.20
C ASP A 107 -16.65 2.71 7.58
N GLY A 108 -15.70 2.27 6.74
CA GLY A 108 -14.28 2.48 6.94
C GLY A 108 -13.53 1.28 7.54
N GLY A 109 -14.24 0.36 8.18
CA GLY A 109 -13.65 -0.84 8.81
C GLY A 109 -12.68 -0.55 9.95
N GLU A 110 -12.03 -1.59 10.45
CA GLU A 110 -10.96 -1.43 11.44
C GLU A 110 -9.68 -0.87 10.80
N ILE A 111 -8.91 -0.09 11.56
CA ILE A 111 -7.59 0.43 11.15
C ILE A 111 -6.45 -0.47 11.64
N PRO A 112 -5.26 -0.41 11.01
CA PRO A 112 -4.06 -1.05 11.53
C PRO A 112 -3.77 -0.63 12.98
N LYS A 113 -3.10 -1.51 13.72
CA LYS A 113 -2.68 -1.24 15.10
C LYS A 113 -1.17 -1.35 15.20
N LEU A 114 -0.54 -0.39 15.86
CA LEU A 114 0.88 -0.42 16.20
C LEU A 114 1.03 -0.67 17.70
N VAL A 115 1.64 -1.79 18.08
CA VAL A 115 1.92 -2.15 19.47
C VAL A 115 3.36 -2.63 19.55
N ASP A 116 4.17 -2.01 20.41
CA ASP A 116 5.60 -2.36 20.60
C ASP A 116 6.40 -2.44 19.28
N GLY A 117 6.11 -1.54 18.33
CA GLY A 117 6.76 -1.51 17.01
C GLY A 117 6.26 -2.56 16.02
N VAL A 118 5.25 -3.36 16.38
CA VAL A 118 4.65 -4.38 15.52
C VAL A 118 3.31 -3.90 14.97
N VAL A 119 3.19 -3.92 13.64
CA VAL A 119 1.95 -3.62 12.92
C VAL A 119 1.07 -4.86 12.84
N THR A 120 -0.16 -4.75 13.32
CA THR A 120 -1.21 -5.76 13.14
C THR A 120 -2.27 -5.25 12.18
N LEU A 121 -2.49 -6.01 11.10
CA LEU A 121 -3.49 -5.68 10.08
C LEU A 121 -4.84 -6.36 10.36
N PRO A 122 -5.96 -5.63 10.24
CA PRO A 122 -7.30 -6.19 10.27
C PRO A 122 -7.55 -7.19 9.14
N THR A 123 -8.46 -8.15 9.37
CA THR A 123 -8.82 -9.18 8.38
C THR A 123 -10.06 -8.84 7.55
N ASP A 124 -10.67 -7.70 7.79
CA ASP A 124 -11.89 -7.23 7.14
C ASP A 124 -11.64 -6.63 5.74
N ARG A 125 -10.39 -6.32 5.41
CA ARG A 125 -9.91 -5.68 4.18
C ARG A 125 -8.62 -6.35 3.66
N SER A 126 -8.32 -6.18 2.38
CA SER A 126 -7.02 -6.54 1.80
C SER A 126 -6.00 -5.39 1.93
N TRP A 127 -4.74 -5.73 2.16
CA TRP A 127 -3.68 -4.76 2.46
C TRP A 127 -2.46 -4.93 1.55
N VAL A 128 -1.71 -3.85 1.33
CA VAL A 128 -0.37 -3.88 0.71
C VAL A 128 0.58 -3.14 1.62
N GLN A 129 1.74 -3.74 1.93
CA GLN A 129 2.75 -3.12 2.79
C GLN A 129 4.09 -3.02 2.04
N TRP A 130 4.81 -1.91 2.21
CA TRP A 130 6.15 -1.71 1.67
C TRP A 130 6.90 -0.65 2.47
N ASP A 131 8.21 -0.60 2.32
CA ASP A 131 9.05 0.44 2.92
C ASP A 131 9.51 1.39 1.82
N GLY A 132 9.52 2.68 2.11
CA GLY A 132 10.01 3.68 1.17
C GLY A 132 10.16 5.06 1.78
N GLU A 133 11.02 5.85 1.15
CA GLU A 133 11.26 7.26 1.49
C GLU A 133 10.57 8.17 0.47
N LEU A 134 10.04 9.30 0.93
CA LEU A 134 9.56 10.35 0.02
C LEU A 134 10.74 11.00 -0.71
N GLY A 135 10.65 11.06 -2.03
CA GLY A 135 11.48 11.91 -2.87
C GLY A 135 10.95 13.34 -2.85
N ASP A 136 11.03 14.05 -3.98
CA ASP A 136 10.66 15.47 -4.03
C ASP A 136 9.21 15.75 -3.61
N PHE A 137 8.94 16.94 -3.08
CA PHE A 137 7.61 17.38 -2.65
C PHE A 137 7.19 18.64 -3.44
N PRO A 138 6.87 18.50 -4.75
CA PRO A 138 6.52 19.64 -5.59
C PRO A 138 5.12 20.16 -5.25
N LEU A 139 4.99 21.48 -5.08
CA LEU A 139 3.71 22.16 -4.89
C LEU A 139 3.15 22.61 -6.24
N GLU A 140 1.94 22.15 -6.57
CA GLU A 140 1.23 22.54 -7.77
C GLU A 140 0.00 23.38 -7.42
N PHE A 141 -0.11 24.57 -8.03
CA PHE A 141 -1.19 25.53 -7.81
C PHE A 141 -2.04 25.70 -9.10
N PRO A 142 -2.97 24.77 -9.37
CA PRO A 142 -3.89 24.89 -10.49
C PRO A 142 -4.90 26.04 -10.31
N GLU A 143 -5.39 26.64 -11.41
CA GLU A 143 -6.25 27.84 -11.42
C GLU A 143 -7.66 27.61 -10.85
N ASP A 144 -8.22 26.40 -11.03
CA ASP A 144 -9.62 26.04 -10.65
C ASP A 144 -9.68 24.73 -9.83
N ASP A 145 -8.63 24.39 -9.09
CA ASP A 145 -8.55 23.16 -8.30
C ASP A 145 -7.73 23.39 -7.03
N ASN A 146 -7.81 22.48 -6.06
CA ASN A 146 -7.02 22.60 -4.84
C ASN A 146 -5.53 22.35 -5.13
N THR A 147 -4.67 22.82 -4.23
CA THR A 147 -3.23 22.59 -4.32
C THR A 147 -2.93 21.10 -4.29
N LYS A 148 -2.09 20.62 -5.20
CA LYS A 148 -1.73 19.19 -5.30
C LYS A 148 -0.25 19.01 -5.05
N VAL A 149 0.07 17.85 -4.48
CA VAL A 149 1.44 17.37 -4.35
C VAL A 149 1.49 15.96 -4.89
N THR A 150 2.34 15.73 -5.88
CA THR A 150 2.68 14.39 -6.36
C THR A 150 4.14 14.11 -6.00
N SER A 151 4.36 13.31 -4.96
CA SER A 151 5.70 12.98 -4.48
C SER A 151 6.09 11.57 -4.92
N PRO A 152 7.27 11.37 -5.55
CA PRO A 152 7.78 10.03 -5.81
C PRO A 152 8.16 9.35 -4.48
N ILE A 153 8.01 8.02 -4.42
CA ILE A 153 8.43 7.20 -3.29
C ILE A 153 9.57 6.32 -3.78
N SER A 154 10.75 6.46 -3.18
CA SER A 154 11.84 5.51 -3.42
C SER A 154 11.59 4.26 -2.57
N THR A 155 11.10 3.21 -3.21
CA THR A 155 10.73 1.96 -2.54
C THR A 155 11.98 1.16 -2.18
N ALA A 156 12.16 0.84 -0.90
CA ALA A 156 13.27 0.03 -0.41
C ALA A 156 12.93 -1.48 -0.41
N SER A 157 11.64 -1.82 -0.42
CA SER A 157 11.16 -3.19 -0.40
C SER A 157 10.06 -3.45 -1.43
N GLN A 158 9.90 -4.72 -1.82
CA GLN A 158 8.84 -5.11 -2.75
C GLN A 158 7.49 -5.01 -2.04
N PRO A 159 6.49 -4.34 -2.62
CA PRO A 159 5.14 -4.32 -2.05
C PRO A 159 4.57 -5.72 -1.87
N ILE A 160 4.15 -6.03 -0.64
CA ILE A 160 3.63 -7.33 -0.25
C ILE A 160 2.11 -7.25 -0.07
N PRO A 161 1.31 -7.82 -0.99
CA PRO A 161 -0.13 -7.88 -0.84
C PRO A 161 -0.55 -8.99 0.13
N THR A 162 -1.47 -8.68 1.03
CA THR A 162 -2.21 -9.63 1.88
C THR A 162 -3.69 -9.53 1.52
N LEU A 163 -4.20 -10.54 0.82
CA LEU A 163 -5.59 -10.57 0.41
C LEU A 163 -6.49 -11.10 1.53
N LYS A 164 -7.65 -10.45 1.69
CA LYS A 164 -8.76 -10.99 2.47
C LYS A 164 -9.11 -12.37 1.93
N LYS A 165 -9.17 -13.37 2.82
CA LYS A 165 -9.56 -14.73 2.41
C LYS A 165 -11.00 -14.69 1.87
N PRO A 166 -11.28 -15.27 0.68
CA PRO A 166 -12.65 -15.43 0.22
C PRO A 166 -13.44 -16.23 1.27
N GLY A 167 -14.60 -15.73 1.66
CA GLY A 167 -15.54 -16.54 2.43
C GLY A 167 -15.84 -17.82 1.64
N VAL A 168 -15.75 -18.99 2.28
CA VAL A 168 -16.14 -20.26 1.67
C VAL A 168 -17.54 -20.09 1.08
N VAL A 169 -17.66 -20.16 -0.25
CA VAL A 169 -18.96 -20.21 -0.92
C VAL A 169 -19.64 -21.48 -0.41
N LYS A 170 -20.60 -21.35 0.51
CA LYS A 170 -21.49 -22.46 0.84
C LYS A 170 -22.30 -22.74 -0.42
N THR A 171 -21.90 -23.76 -1.17
CA THR A 171 -22.69 -24.28 -2.29
C THR A 171 -23.97 -24.86 -1.69
N THR A 172 -25.03 -24.07 -1.60
CA THR A 172 -26.36 -24.59 -1.29
C THR A 172 -26.80 -25.39 -2.51
N THR A 173 -26.59 -26.71 -2.48
CA THR A 173 -27.22 -27.62 -3.44
C THR A 173 -28.72 -27.46 -3.29
N GLN A 174 -29.35 -26.82 -4.28
CA GLN A 174 -30.80 -26.77 -4.42
C GLN A 174 -31.27 -28.21 -4.70
N THR A 175 -31.78 -28.90 -3.69
CA THR A 175 -32.56 -30.14 -3.89
C THR A 175 -33.94 -29.76 -4.39
N SER A 176 -34.24 -30.08 -5.65
CA SER A 176 -35.58 -29.96 -6.23
C SER A 176 -36.61 -30.75 -5.42
N PRO A 177 -37.78 -30.19 -5.10
CA PRO A 177 -38.87 -30.97 -4.50
C PRO A 177 -39.46 -31.93 -5.54
N LYS A 178 -39.54 -33.22 -5.18
CA LYS A 178 -40.36 -34.21 -5.89
C LYS A 178 -41.84 -33.83 -5.72
N THR A 179 -42.50 -33.46 -6.80
CA THR A 179 -43.97 -33.40 -6.86
C THR A 179 -44.51 -34.82 -6.73
N GLY A 180 -45.23 -35.09 -5.66
CA GLY A 180 -45.96 -36.33 -5.45
C GLY A 180 -47.37 -36.24 -6.03
N ASP A 181 -47.76 -37.29 -6.75
CA ASP A 181 -49.12 -37.56 -7.20
C ASP A 181 -50.12 -37.62 -6.03
N LYS A 182 -51.28 -36.97 -6.21
CA LYS A 182 -52.61 -37.49 -5.86
C LYS A 182 -53.72 -36.61 -6.40
#